data_AF-A0A2Z4FN15-F1
#
_entry.id   AF-A0A2Z4FN15-F1
#
_cell.length_a   1.000
_cell.length_b   1.000
_cell.length_c   1.000
_cell.angle_alpha   90.00
_cell.angle_beta   90.00
_cell.angle_gamma   90.00
#
_symmetry.space_group_name_H-M   'P 1'
#
loop_
_entity.id
_entity.type
_entity.pdbx_description
1 polymer ?
#
loop_
_entity_poly.entity_id
_entity_poly.type
_entity_poly.pdbx_seq_one_letter_code
_entity_poly.pdbx_strand_id
1 'polypeptide(L)'
;MNEQPPIDDVSSRVSAWMLTSLGHVGAVTLIASSIALLIVPMSTLKLVLSAHRVAPAMIQRSMPSILLHIGLSACIWALCVIMYKLWTRPRPQVIHRLGQRGSVMTETLIVLPVFFLLCFGMAQLAVNNIGGILANVAVYQAARAAWVWQPEVGVTRVSTEVTAEEAKNRVRIAAALVMTPVAPGDFLKDTESNSAFKDTRDAMASSQDILGTILNIPDILSGFETGGNTRATRSNLSISRALDESSFMTRSVRKFTHAYQATSVEISEDSGRTKVDLTFKLQQVMPFANRIFGKFEVVDGREGLFSVYERTYSFRTQPFKPNAQTPDGVGNVPEQQPDGGKPDLEGGVDWEGSEDGGYDPNNPPSSG
;
A
#
# COMPACT_ATOMS: atom_id res chain seq x y z
N MET A 1 -55.16 0.07 -60.13
CA MET A 1 -55.13 0.59 -58.75
C MET A 1 -53.70 0.48 -58.27
N ASN A 2 -53.00 1.62 -58.17
CA ASN A 2 -51.64 1.69 -57.64
C ASN A 2 -51.75 2.05 -56.16
N GLU A 3 -51.51 1.09 -55.28
CA GLU A 3 -51.29 1.36 -53.86
C GLU A 3 -49.87 1.94 -53.71
N GLN A 4 -49.79 3.22 -53.31
CA GLN A 4 -48.52 3.79 -52.87
C GLN A 4 -48.13 3.19 -51.52
N PRO A 5 -46.87 2.75 -51.32
CA PRO A 5 -46.41 2.28 -50.02
C PRO A 5 -46.35 3.43 -49.01
N PRO A 6 -46.63 3.18 -47.73
CA PRO A 6 -46.63 4.21 -46.70
C PRO A 6 -45.19 4.72 -46.45
N ILE A 7 -44.97 6.02 -46.69
CA ILE A 7 -43.66 6.70 -46.56
C ILE A 7 -43.37 7.11 -45.09
N ASP A 8 -44.30 6.89 -44.16
CA ASP A 8 -44.26 7.46 -42.81
C ASP A 8 -43.51 6.62 -41.75
N ASP A 9 -42.96 5.45 -42.09
CA ASP A 9 -42.44 4.50 -41.10
C ASP A 9 -40.94 4.66 -40.76
N VAL A 10 -40.18 5.43 -41.58
CA VAL A 10 -38.72 5.60 -41.37
C VAL A 10 -38.41 6.74 -40.39
N SER A 11 -39.12 7.87 -40.49
CA SER A 11 -38.90 9.05 -39.65
C SER A 11 -39.29 8.82 -38.17
N SER A 12 -40.36 8.06 -37.94
CA SER A 12 -40.85 7.67 -36.61
C SER A 12 -39.86 6.73 -35.90
N ARG A 13 -39.26 5.79 -36.64
CA ARG A 13 -38.23 4.90 -36.09
C ARG A 13 -36.97 5.68 -35.73
N VAL A 14 -36.44 6.52 -36.64
CA VAL A 14 -35.22 7.30 -36.38
C VAL A 14 -35.36 8.19 -35.15
N SER A 15 -36.50 8.88 -35.00
CA SER A 15 -36.76 9.71 -33.81
C SER A 15 -36.83 8.87 -32.51
N ALA A 16 -37.44 7.68 -32.55
CA ALA A 16 -37.44 6.76 -31.41
C ALA A 16 -36.03 6.27 -31.03
N TRP A 17 -35.19 5.91 -32.02
CA TRP A 17 -33.80 5.52 -31.77
C TRP A 17 -32.97 6.66 -31.17
N MET A 18 -33.17 7.89 -31.65
CA MET A 18 -32.52 9.08 -31.10
C MET A 18 -32.94 9.35 -29.65
N LEU A 19 -34.24 9.34 -29.36
CA LEU A 19 -34.77 9.54 -28.01
C LEU A 19 -34.26 8.48 -27.04
N THR A 20 -34.21 7.22 -27.49
CA THR A 20 -33.71 6.10 -26.68
C THR A 20 -32.21 6.26 -26.41
N SER A 21 -31.44 6.63 -27.42
CA SER A 21 -29.99 6.86 -27.28
C SER A 21 -29.69 8.02 -26.34
N LEU A 22 -30.43 9.13 -26.46
CA LEU A 22 -30.34 10.27 -25.54
C LEU A 22 -30.71 9.88 -24.11
N GLY A 23 -31.75 9.05 -23.94
CA GLY A 23 -32.13 8.52 -22.63
C GLY A 23 -31.02 7.67 -22.00
N HIS A 24 -30.36 6.80 -22.76
CA HIS A 24 -29.24 6.01 -22.25
C HIS A 24 -28.02 6.90 -21.90
N VAL A 25 -27.66 7.86 -22.75
CA VAL A 25 -26.56 8.79 -22.47
C VAL A 25 -26.85 9.60 -21.21
N GLY A 26 -28.07 10.12 -21.07
CA GLY A 26 -28.51 10.86 -19.89
C GLY A 26 -28.49 10.02 -18.61
N ALA A 27 -28.87 8.75 -18.68
CA ALA A 27 -28.80 7.86 -17.53
C ALA A 27 -27.34 7.55 -17.13
N VAL A 28 -26.46 7.31 -18.09
CA VAL A 28 -25.03 7.07 -17.83
C VAL A 28 -24.37 8.29 -17.20
N THR A 29 -24.65 9.51 -17.69
CA THR A 29 -24.09 10.73 -17.10
C THR A 29 -24.62 10.99 -15.69
N LEU A 30 -25.89 10.71 -15.43
CA LEU A 30 -26.49 10.83 -14.11
C LEU A 30 -25.86 9.86 -13.11
N ILE A 31 -25.68 8.59 -13.50
CA ILE A 31 -25.02 7.57 -12.67
C ILE A 31 -23.56 7.97 -12.42
N ALA A 32 -22.83 8.34 -13.47
CA ALA A 32 -21.44 8.76 -13.37
C ALA A 32 -21.27 9.95 -12.42
N SER A 33 -22.15 10.96 -12.52
CA SER A 33 -22.13 12.13 -11.65
C SER A 33 -22.50 11.79 -10.20
N SER A 34 -23.50 10.92 -10.01
CA SER A 34 -23.95 10.50 -8.67
C SER A 34 -22.87 9.72 -7.94
N ILE A 35 -22.23 8.77 -8.62
CA ILE A 35 -21.11 7.99 -8.07
C ILE A 35 -19.92 8.91 -7.77
N ALA A 36 -19.60 9.83 -8.69
CA ALA A 36 -18.53 10.80 -8.46
C ALA A 36 -18.81 11.66 -7.22
N LEU A 37 -20.04 12.16 -7.03
CA LEU A 37 -20.41 12.96 -5.86
C LEU A 37 -20.40 12.16 -4.55
N LEU A 38 -20.73 10.86 -4.59
CA LEU A 38 -20.76 10.00 -3.40
C LEU A 38 -19.38 9.57 -2.94
N ILE A 39 -18.47 9.32 -3.90
CA ILE A 39 -17.15 8.75 -3.61
C ILE A 39 -16.09 9.85 -3.49
N VAL A 40 -16.17 10.91 -4.30
CA VAL A 40 -15.14 11.95 -4.37
C VAL A 40 -15.47 13.05 -3.35
N PRO A 41 -14.58 13.31 -2.37
CA PRO A 41 -14.76 14.42 -1.45
C PRO A 41 -14.91 15.75 -2.19
N MET A 42 -15.80 16.62 -1.69
CA MET A 42 -16.07 17.93 -2.29
C MET A 42 -14.81 18.81 -2.40
N SER A 43 -13.83 18.63 -1.52
CA SER A 43 -12.52 19.26 -1.58
C SER A 43 -11.74 18.85 -2.83
N THR A 44 -11.69 17.55 -3.15
CA THR A 44 -11.05 17.01 -4.35
C THR A 44 -11.73 17.52 -5.63
N LEU A 45 -13.06 17.65 -5.61
CA LEU A 45 -13.83 18.13 -6.76
C LEU A 45 -13.56 19.61 -7.05
N LYS A 46 -13.53 20.45 -5.99
CA LYS A 46 -13.11 21.86 -6.09
C LYS A 46 -11.67 21.98 -6.58
N LEU A 47 -10.79 21.10 -6.11
CA LEU A 47 -9.38 21.07 -6.48
C LEU A 47 -9.19 20.72 -7.96
N VAL A 48 -9.91 19.73 -8.48
CA VAL A 48 -9.89 19.37 -9.91
C VAL A 48 -10.42 20.52 -10.77
N LEU A 49 -11.51 21.17 -10.33
CA LEU A 49 -12.07 22.34 -11.00
C LEU A 49 -11.11 23.53 -11.01
N SER A 50 -10.39 23.79 -9.90
CA SER A 50 -9.39 24.85 -9.84
C SER A 50 -8.14 24.51 -10.65
N ALA A 51 -7.67 23.26 -10.58
CA ALA A 51 -6.49 22.78 -11.31
C ALA A 51 -6.73 22.84 -12.83
N HIS A 52 -7.96 22.54 -13.28
CA HIS A 52 -8.32 22.66 -14.68
C HIS A 52 -8.18 24.10 -15.21
N ARG A 53 -8.53 25.10 -14.39
CA ARG A 53 -8.39 26.52 -14.77
C ARG A 53 -6.93 26.97 -14.90
N VAL A 54 -6.02 26.34 -14.16
CA VAL A 54 -4.61 26.74 -14.08
C VAL A 54 -3.72 25.95 -15.04
N ALA A 55 -4.00 24.67 -15.26
CA ALA A 55 -3.19 23.78 -16.09
C ALA A 55 -4.06 22.89 -16.99
N PRO A 56 -4.43 23.35 -18.21
CA PRO A 56 -5.27 22.57 -19.12
C PRO A 56 -4.65 21.23 -19.55
N ALA A 57 -3.31 21.09 -19.49
CA ALA A 57 -2.60 19.84 -19.74
C ALA A 57 -2.97 18.71 -18.76
N MET A 58 -3.47 19.03 -17.55
CA MET A 58 -3.90 18.02 -16.59
C MET A 58 -5.14 17.23 -17.03
N ILE A 59 -6.00 17.83 -17.87
CA ILE A 59 -7.14 17.09 -18.44
C ILE A 59 -6.65 15.95 -19.32
N GLN A 60 -5.69 16.20 -20.20
CA GLN A 60 -5.21 15.19 -21.13
C GLN A 60 -4.65 13.97 -20.39
N ARG A 61 -3.92 14.19 -19.29
CA ARG A 61 -3.41 13.12 -18.42
C ARG A 61 -4.53 12.37 -17.68
N SER A 62 -5.63 13.04 -17.37
CA SER A 62 -6.77 12.47 -16.63
C SER A 62 -7.84 11.84 -17.53
N MET A 63 -7.78 12.06 -18.85
CA MET A 63 -8.77 11.53 -19.81
C MET A 63 -8.94 10.01 -19.74
N PRO A 64 -7.89 9.18 -19.60
CA PRO A 64 -8.08 7.73 -19.48
C PRO A 64 -8.93 7.35 -18.27
N SER A 65 -8.70 8.00 -17.13
CA SER A 65 -9.46 7.75 -15.89
C SER A 65 -10.91 8.22 -16.02
N ILE A 66 -11.15 9.37 -16.67
CA ILE A 66 -12.51 9.89 -16.93
C ILE A 66 -13.26 8.95 -17.87
N LEU A 67 -12.62 8.50 -18.95
CA LEU A 67 -13.20 7.56 -19.90
C LEU A 67 -13.51 6.22 -19.24
N LEU A 68 -12.62 5.72 -18.38
CA LEU A 68 -12.83 4.49 -17.62
C LEU A 68 -14.01 4.63 -16.65
N HIS A 69 -14.14 5.77 -15.96
CA HIS A 69 -15.29 6.05 -15.08
C HIS A 69 -16.61 6.08 -15.85
N ILE A 70 -16.63 6.75 -17.01
CA ILE A 70 -17.81 6.77 -17.89
C ILE A 70 -18.11 5.35 -18.39
N GLY A 71 -17.09 4.58 -18.76
CA GLY A 71 -17.22 3.19 -19.20
C GLY A 71 -17.82 2.28 -18.13
N LEU A 72 -17.31 2.35 -16.89
CA LEU A 72 -17.87 1.60 -15.76
C LEU A 72 -19.30 2.03 -15.44
N SER A 73 -19.60 3.32 -15.49
CA SER A 73 -20.96 3.84 -15.29
C SER A 73 -21.91 3.35 -16.38
N ALA A 74 -21.44 3.22 -17.62
CA ALA A 74 -22.20 2.61 -18.71
C ALA A 74 -22.45 1.12 -18.47
N CYS A 75 -21.47 0.37 -17.95
CA CYS A 75 -21.66 -1.03 -17.56
C CYS A 75 -22.70 -1.18 -16.43
N ILE A 76 -22.66 -0.32 -15.41
CA ILE A 76 -23.64 -0.32 -14.31
C ILE A 76 -25.05 -0.07 -14.86
N TRP A 77 -25.21 0.95 -15.71
CA TRP A 77 -26.48 1.22 -16.36
C TRP A 77 -26.97 0.04 -17.21
N ALA A 78 -26.08 -0.58 -17.98
CA ALA A 78 -26.42 -1.77 -18.77
C ALA A 78 -26.92 -2.91 -17.88
N LEU A 79 -26.28 -3.14 -16.72
CA LEU A 79 -26.75 -4.12 -15.73
C LEU A 79 -28.13 -3.75 -15.18
N CYS A 80 -28.41 -2.48 -14.88
CA CYS A 80 -29.74 -2.03 -14.45
C CYS A 80 -30.80 -2.30 -15.53
N VAL A 81 -30.50 -2.03 -16.81
CA VAL A 81 -31.41 -2.31 -17.92
C VAL A 81 -31.62 -3.81 -18.11
N ILE A 82 -30.56 -4.62 -18.00
CA ILE A 82 -30.68 -6.09 -18.06
C ILE A 82 -31.56 -6.58 -16.92
N MET A 83 -31.32 -6.12 -15.69
CA MET A 83 -32.10 -6.49 -14.51
C MET A 83 -33.56 -6.05 -14.66
N TYR A 84 -33.83 -4.83 -15.14
CA TYR A 84 -35.17 -4.35 -15.43
C TYR A 84 -35.86 -5.20 -16.49
N LYS A 85 -35.17 -5.56 -17.59
CA LYS A 85 -35.72 -6.44 -18.63
C LYS A 85 -35.97 -7.86 -18.11
N LEU A 86 -35.09 -8.40 -17.26
CA LEU A 86 -35.31 -9.69 -16.60
C LEU A 86 -36.49 -9.64 -15.62
N TRP A 87 -36.71 -8.50 -14.98
CA TRP A 87 -37.82 -8.28 -14.05
C TRP A 87 -39.17 -8.12 -14.76
N THR A 88 -39.19 -7.35 -15.85
CA THR A 88 -40.41 -7.02 -16.61
C THR A 88 -40.78 -8.05 -17.66
N ARG A 89 -39.88 -8.99 -17.99
CA ARG A 89 -40.24 -10.14 -18.81
C ARG A 89 -41.41 -10.86 -18.14
N PRO A 90 -42.55 -11.05 -18.84
CA PRO A 90 -43.64 -11.84 -18.30
C PRO A 90 -43.09 -13.23 -18.03
N ARG A 91 -42.91 -13.54 -16.74
CA ARG A 91 -42.48 -14.88 -16.34
C ARG A 91 -43.59 -15.81 -16.82
N PRO A 92 -43.29 -16.82 -17.65
CA PRO A 92 -44.30 -17.84 -17.92
C PRO A 92 -44.76 -18.36 -16.56
N GLN A 93 -46.08 -18.44 -16.35
CA GLN A 93 -46.66 -19.01 -15.14
C GLN A 93 -46.35 -20.51 -15.13
N VAL A 94 -45.11 -20.85 -14.81
CA VAL A 94 -44.73 -22.21 -14.46
C VAL A 94 -45.25 -22.39 -13.04
N ILE A 95 -46.26 -23.26 -12.89
CA ILE A 95 -46.77 -23.70 -11.60
C ILE A 95 -45.63 -24.48 -10.92
N HIS A 96 -44.73 -23.76 -10.25
CA HIS A 96 -43.69 -24.37 -9.44
C HIS A 96 -44.35 -24.92 -8.18
N ARG A 97 -44.32 -26.25 -8.02
CA ARG A 97 -44.64 -26.92 -6.75
C ARG A 97 -43.79 -26.26 -5.65
N LEU A 98 -44.45 -25.56 -4.74
CA LEU A 98 -43.86 -24.74 -3.67
C LEU A 98 -43.02 -25.51 -2.63
N GLY A 99 -42.76 -26.80 -2.82
CA GLY A 99 -42.05 -27.65 -1.85
C GLY A 99 -40.52 -27.53 -1.82
N GLN A 100 -39.87 -26.97 -2.87
CA GLN A 100 -38.40 -27.01 -3.00
C GLN A 100 -37.66 -25.70 -2.67
N ARG A 101 -38.38 -24.58 -2.45
CA ARG A 101 -37.73 -23.27 -2.18
C ARG A 101 -37.03 -23.20 -0.82
N GLY A 102 -37.55 -23.92 0.18
CA GLY A 102 -36.90 -24.05 1.48
C GLY A 102 -35.55 -24.77 1.39
N SER A 103 -35.46 -25.81 0.55
CA SER A 103 -34.26 -26.64 0.38
C SER A 103 -33.06 -25.83 -0.13
N VAL A 104 -33.26 -24.96 -1.13
CA VAL A 104 -32.16 -24.17 -1.70
C VAL A 104 -31.65 -23.13 -0.71
N MET A 105 -32.55 -22.50 0.05
CA MET A 105 -32.15 -21.55 1.10
C MET A 105 -31.40 -22.25 2.23
N THR A 106 -31.88 -23.42 2.68
CA THR A 106 -31.17 -24.21 3.71
C THR A 106 -29.84 -24.75 3.22
N GLU A 107 -29.76 -25.22 1.97
CA GLU A 107 -28.53 -25.70 1.36
C GLU A 107 -27.51 -24.57 1.20
N THR A 108 -27.96 -23.38 0.77
CA THR A 108 -27.10 -22.20 0.70
C THR A 108 -26.62 -21.80 2.09
N LEU A 109 -27.48 -21.82 3.12
CA LEU A 109 -27.08 -21.50 4.51
C LEU A 109 -26.11 -22.51 5.12
N ILE A 110 -26.13 -23.77 4.67
CA ILE A 110 -25.18 -24.80 5.10
C ILE A 110 -23.84 -24.64 4.35
N VAL A 111 -23.87 -24.34 3.05
CA VAL A 111 -22.68 -24.21 2.21
C VAL A 111 -21.92 -22.92 2.47
N LEU A 112 -22.63 -21.82 2.73
CA LEU A 112 -22.06 -20.47 2.82
C LEU A 112 -21.05 -20.28 3.97
N PRO A 113 -21.23 -20.85 5.18
CA PRO A 113 -20.18 -20.86 6.21
C PRO A 113 -18.90 -21.58 5.77
N VAL A 114 -19.02 -22.73 5.11
CA VAL A 114 -17.87 -23.49 4.58
C VAL A 114 -17.16 -22.69 3.50
N PHE A 115 -17.94 -22.10 2.59
CA PHE A 115 -17.42 -21.23 1.52
C PHE A 115 -16.68 -20.02 2.09
N PHE A 116 -17.25 -19.32 3.07
CA PHE A 116 -16.59 -18.17 3.71
C PHE A 116 -15.35 -18.57 4.49
N LEU A 117 -15.37 -19.69 5.21
CA LEU A 117 -14.19 -20.18 5.92
C LEU A 117 -13.05 -20.50 4.95
N LEU A 118 -13.35 -21.14 3.81
CA LEU A 118 -12.36 -21.42 2.76
C LEU A 118 -11.86 -20.14 2.09
N CYS A 119 -12.76 -19.23 1.70
CA CYS A 119 -12.41 -18.00 1.01
C CYS A 119 -11.56 -17.08 1.90
N PHE A 120 -11.99 -16.82 3.14
CA PHE A 120 -11.24 -16.00 4.10
C PHE A 120 -9.96 -16.70 4.57
N GLY A 121 -9.97 -18.03 4.69
CA GLY A 121 -8.78 -18.82 4.99
C GLY A 121 -7.71 -18.69 3.90
N MET A 122 -8.09 -18.85 2.63
CA MET A 122 -7.18 -18.66 1.49
C MET A 122 -6.67 -17.22 1.39
N ALA A 123 -7.56 -16.23 1.60
CA ALA A 123 -7.17 -14.82 1.59
C ALA A 123 -6.15 -14.50 2.70
N GLN A 124 -6.35 -15.01 3.91
CA GLN A 124 -5.41 -14.82 5.02
C GLN A 124 -4.09 -15.55 4.77
N LEU A 125 -4.14 -16.75 4.20
CA LEU A 125 -2.94 -17.51 3.84
C LEU A 125 -2.10 -16.75 2.80
N ALA A 126 -2.75 -16.14 1.81
CA ALA A 126 -2.06 -15.31 0.82
C ALA A 126 -1.37 -14.10 1.47
N VAL A 127 -2.05 -13.39 2.39
CA VAL A 127 -1.45 -12.26 3.14
C VAL A 127 -0.28 -12.75 4.00
N ASN A 128 -0.41 -13.92 4.64
CA ASN A 128 0.66 -14.50 5.45
C ASN A 128 1.88 -14.93 4.59
N ASN A 129 1.66 -15.41 3.37
CA ASN A 129 2.75 -15.74 2.45
C ASN A 129 3.47 -14.47 1.96
N ILE A 130 2.72 -13.43 1.59
CA ILE A 130 3.31 -12.13 1.23
C ILE A 130 4.08 -11.56 2.41
N GLY A 131 3.51 -11.60 3.62
CA GLY A 131 4.17 -11.16 4.85
C GLY A 131 5.46 -11.93 5.13
N GLY A 132 5.46 -13.25 4.92
CA GLY A 132 6.66 -14.07 5.07
C GLY A 132 7.78 -13.73 4.08
N ILE A 133 7.44 -13.44 2.82
CA ILE A 133 8.41 -13.00 1.81
C ILE A 133 8.94 -11.60 2.15
N LEU A 134 8.05 -10.67 2.50
CA LEU A 134 8.45 -9.32 2.87
C LEU A 134 9.29 -9.30 4.15
N ALA A 135 9.08 -10.21 5.10
CA ALA A 135 9.92 -10.32 6.30
C ALA A 135 11.38 -10.68 5.95
N ASN A 136 11.61 -11.51 4.92
CA ASN A 136 12.97 -11.80 4.44
C ASN A 136 13.62 -10.55 3.82
N VAL A 137 12.86 -9.77 3.05
CA VAL A 137 13.36 -8.52 2.48
C VAL A 137 13.57 -7.47 3.58
N ALA A 138 12.69 -7.42 4.59
CA ALA A 138 12.74 -6.48 5.68
C ALA A 138 13.97 -6.70 6.55
N VAL A 139 14.32 -7.95 6.88
CA VAL A 139 15.55 -8.22 7.66
C VAL A 139 16.79 -7.86 6.86
N TYR A 140 16.78 -8.06 5.54
CA TYR A 140 17.89 -7.66 4.67
C TYR A 140 18.05 -6.13 4.64
N GLN A 141 16.96 -5.38 4.47
CA GLN A 141 17.02 -3.91 4.50
C GLN A 141 17.39 -3.38 5.89
N ALA A 142 16.92 -4.02 6.96
CA ALA A 142 17.32 -3.71 8.33
C ALA A 142 18.82 -3.94 8.53
N ALA A 143 19.34 -5.09 8.07
CA ALA A 143 20.76 -5.39 8.15
C ALA A 143 21.61 -4.40 7.32
N ARG A 144 21.14 -3.96 6.16
CA ARG A 144 21.82 -2.90 5.38
C ARG A 144 21.80 -1.56 6.10
N ALA A 145 20.67 -1.19 6.71
CA ALA A 145 20.59 0.01 7.52
C ALA A 145 21.52 -0.09 8.73
N ALA A 146 21.59 -1.23 9.40
CA ALA A 146 22.48 -1.44 10.55
C ALA A 146 23.94 -1.37 10.12
N TRP A 147 24.28 -1.96 8.98
CA TRP A 147 25.63 -1.90 8.40
C TRP A 147 26.11 -0.46 8.14
N VAL A 148 25.19 0.46 7.80
CA VAL A 148 25.51 1.89 7.58
C VAL A 148 25.52 2.69 8.89
N TRP A 149 24.52 2.50 9.76
CA TRP A 149 24.29 3.37 10.91
C TRP A 149 24.97 2.91 12.20
N GLN A 150 25.26 1.62 12.33
CA GLN A 150 25.91 1.09 13.53
C GLN A 150 27.34 1.60 13.72
N PRO A 151 28.21 1.69 12.67
CA PRO A 151 29.53 2.30 12.81
C PRO A 151 29.50 3.80 13.14
N GLU A 152 28.37 4.46 12.89
CA GLU A 152 28.17 5.89 13.12
C GLU A 152 27.77 6.21 14.57
N VAL A 153 27.49 5.20 15.39
CA VAL A 153 27.19 5.39 16.81
C VAL A 153 28.38 6.08 17.52
N GLY A 154 28.10 7.16 18.23
CA GLY A 154 29.11 7.99 18.90
C GLY A 154 29.77 9.05 18.01
N VAL A 155 29.35 9.20 16.75
CA VAL A 155 29.82 10.26 15.86
C VAL A 155 28.94 11.49 16.02
N THR A 156 29.54 12.65 16.26
CA THR A 156 28.84 13.94 16.34
C THR A 156 28.79 14.60 14.96
N ARG A 157 27.59 14.95 14.49
CA ARG A 157 27.38 15.66 13.22
C ARG A 157 26.71 17.00 13.45
N VAL A 158 27.35 18.08 13.00
CA VAL A 158 26.88 19.50 13.02
C VAL A 158 26.56 20.04 14.42
N SER A 159 25.78 19.30 15.23
CA SER A 159 25.42 19.59 16.61
C SER A 159 24.84 18.39 17.40
N THR A 160 24.63 17.21 16.79
CA THR A 160 23.97 16.06 17.44
C THR A 160 24.79 14.78 17.28
N GLU A 161 24.96 14.03 18.37
CA GLU A 161 25.62 12.71 18.39
C GLU A 161 24.62 11.63 17.98
N VAL A 162 25.02 10.76 17.05
CA VAL A 162 24.21 9.61 16.67
C VAL A 162 24.25 8.58 17.80
N THR A 163 23.11 8.42 18.47
CA THR A 163 22.98 7.45 19.57
C THR A 163 22.71 6.04 19.04
N ALA A 164 23.03 5.02 19.84
CA ALA A 164 22.69 3.63 19.52
C ALA A 164 21.17 3.44 19.33
N GLU A 165 20.36 4.18 20.09
CA GLU A 165 18.91 4.19 19.96
C GLU A 165 18.46 4.80 18.62
N GLU A 166 19.10 5.88 18.17
CA GLU A 166 18.82 6.46 16.86
C GLU A 166 19.16 5.50 15.73
N ALA A 167 20.33 4.85 15.77
CA ALA A 167 20.73 3.84 14.80
C ALA A 167 19.71 2.67 14.77
N LYS A 168 19.36 2.15 15.94
CA LYS A 168 18.33 1.10 16.09
C LYS A 168 16.98 1.53 15.50
N ASN A 169 16.57 2.77 15.72
CA ASN A 169 15.32 3.30 15.18
C ASN A 169 15.34 3.44 13.66
N ARG A 170 16.45 3.89 13.05
CA ARG A 170 16.61 3.91 11.59
C ARG A 170 16.55 2.51 10.98
N VAL A 171 17.15 1.53 11.66
CA VAL A 171 17.07 0.12 11.27
C VAL A 171 15.64 -0.41 11.34
N ARG A 172 14.92 -0.11 12.43
CA ARG A 172 13.50 -0.47 12.61
C ARG A 172 12.61 0.18 11.54
N ILE A 173 12.85 1.45 11.20
CA ILE A 173 12.14 2.17 10.13
C ILE A 173 12.34 1.48 8.79
N ALA A 174 13.57 1.09 8.44
CA ALA A 174 13.87 0.41 7.19
C ALA A 174 13.11 -0.93 7.06
N ALA A 175 13.06 -1.73 8.12
CA ALA A 175 12.22 -2.93 8.17
C ALA A 175 10.72 -2.62 8.04
N ALA A 176 10.24 -1.64 8.82
CA ALA A 176 8.82 -1.28 8.86
C ALA A 176 8.29 -0.77 7.51
N LEU A 177 9.10 -0.03 6.75
CA LEU A 177 8.75 0.41 5.39
C LEU A 177 8.49 -0.77 4.46
N VAL A 178 9.31 -1.83 4.55
CA VAL A 178 9.12 -3.05 3.74
C VAL A 178 7.85 -3.80 4.16
N MET A 179 7.52 -3.80 5.45
CA MET A 179 6.34 -4.49 5.98
C MET A 179 5.02 -3.69 5.86
N THR A 180 5.09 -2.41 5.49
CA THR A 180 3.94 -1.52 5.38
C THR A 180 2.81 -2.06 4.48
N PRO A 181 3.07 -2.70 3.32
CA PRO A 181 2.00 -3.20 2.45
C PRO A 181 1.09 -4.26 3.09
N VAL A 182 1.64 -5.09 3.99
CA VAL A 182 0.90 -6.17 4.68
C VAL A 182 0.35 -5.74 6.03
N ALA A 183 0.71 -4.55 6.51
CA ALA A 183 0.15 -4.03 7.74
C ALA A 183 -1.36 -3.72 7.57
N PRO A 184 -2.17 -3.98 8.60
CA PRO A 184 -3.56 -3.56 8.63
C PRO A 184 -3.67 -2.02 8.66
N GLY A 185 -4.64 -1.45 7.95
CA GLY A 185 -5.00 -0.05 8.11
C GLY A 185 -5.94 0.17 9.31
N ASP A 186 -6.12 1.44 9.65
CA ASP A 186 -7.19 1.96 10.52
C ASP A 186 -7.08 1.93 12.04
N PHE A 187 -5.87 1.99 12.62
CA PHE A 187 -5.74 2.14 14.07
C PHE A 187 -4.73 3.20 14.49
N LEU A 188 -5.16 4.04 15.43
CA LEU A 188 -4.40 5.15 15.96
C LEU A 188 -3.78 4.76 17.28
N LYS A 189 -2.46 4.87 17.34
CA LYS A 189 -1.79 5.36 18.54
C LYS A 189 -0.49 5.99 18.10
N ASP A 190 -0.32 7.28 18.36
CA ASP A 190 0.91 7.99 18.08
C ASP A 190 1.57 8.34 19.42
N THR A 191 2.20 7.34 20.03
CA THR A 191 2.91 7.54 21.31
C THR A 191 4.43 7.50 21.16
N GLU A 192 4.96 7.25 19.96
CA GLU A 192 6.41 7.16 19.74
C GLU A 192 6.98 8.51 19.26
N SER A 193 7.72 9.15 20.15
CA SER A 193 8.37 10.45 19.93
C SER A 193 9.78 10.30 19.32
N ASN A 194 9.91 9.67 18.15
CA ASN A 194 11.17 9.66 17.41
C ASN A 194 11.12 10.61 16.20
N SER A 195 12.11 11.50 16.06
CA SER A 195 12.22 12.46 14.94
C SER A 195 12.32 11.77 13.58
N ALA A 196 13.18 10.77 13.43
CA ALA A 196 13.34 10.03 12.17
C ALA A 196 12.05 9.29 11.76
N PHE A 197 11.28 8.80 12.73
CA PHE A 197 9.98 8.19 12.47
C PHE A 197 8.96 9.23 11.97
N LYS A 198 8.92 10.41 12.60
CA LYS A 198 8.11 11.56 12.17
C LYS A 198 8.50 12.01 10.77
N ASP A 199 9.78 12.23 10.51
CA ASP A 199 10.30 12.64 9.20
C ASP A 199 9.92 11.64 8.10
N THR A 200 9.98 10.33 8.39
CA THR A 200 9.59 9.28 7.43
C THR A 200 8.08 9.28 7.19
N ARG A 201 7.27 9.51 8.24
CA ARG A 201 5.82 9.66 8.09
C ARG A 201 5.45 10.88 7.26
N ASP A 202 6.12 11.99 7.51
CA ASP A 202 5.91 13.25 6.80
C ASP A 202 6.29 13.10 5.33
N ALA A 203 7.43 12.46 5.04
CA ALA A 203 7.85 12.12 3.68
C ALA A 203 6.86 11.16 2.98
N MET A 204 6.30 10.19 3.70
CA MET A 204 5.28 9.30 3.15
C MET A 204 3.99 10.05 2.87
N ALA A 205 3.54 10.91 3.78
CA ALA A 205 2.37 11.76 3.59
C ALA A 205 2.56 12.72 2.40
N SER A 206 3.73 13.34 2.28
CA SER A 206 4.05 14.27 1.19
C SER A 206 4.14 13.56 -0.16
N SER A 207 4.63 12.30 -0.20
CA SER A 207 4.69 11.51 -1.43
C SER A 207 3.31 11.21 -2.03
N GLN A 208 2.26 11.28 -1.22
CA GLN A 208 0.88 11.04 -1.63
C GLN A 208 0.13 12.32 -1.98
N ASP A 209 0.73 13.51 -1.83
CA ASP A 209 0.18 14.74 -2.40
C ASP A 209 0.46 14.80 -3.91
N ILE A 210 -0.46 14.22 -4.68
CA ILE A 210 -0.39 14.12 -6.15
C ILE A 210 -0.41 15.50 -6.84
N LEU A 211 -0.84 16.56 -6.14
CA LEU A 211 -1.13 17.85 -6.75
C LEU A 211 -0.26 19.00 -6.20
N GLY A 212 0.62 18.74 -5.23
CA GLY A 212 1.47 19.78 -4.62
C GLY A 212 0.67 20.97 -4.07
N THR A 213 -0.61 20.74 -3.77
CA THR A 213 -1.58 21.80 -3.42
C THR A 213 -1.85 21.82 -1.93
N ILE A 214 -1.36 20.83 -1.18
CA ILE A 214 -1.57 20.77 0.25
C ILE A 214 -0.37 21.41 0.94
N LEU A 215 -0.48 22.72 1.15
CA LEU A 215 0.56 23.58 1.73
C LEU A 215 0.88 23.29 3.21
N ASN A 216 0.24 22.30 3.85
CA ASN A 216 0.43 22.03 5.28
C ASN A 216 0.32 20.53 5.62
N ILE A 217 1.45 19.82 5.54
CA ILE A 217 1.62 18.42 6.01
C ILE A 217 1.16 18.25 7.48
N PRO A 218 1.42 19.19 8.41
CA PRO A 218 0.94 19.09 9.79
C PRO A 218 -0.60 19.06 9.94
N ASP A 219 -1.34 19.73 9.05
CA ASP A 219 -2.81 19.74 9.07
C ASP A 219 -3.38 18.41 8.56
N ILE A 220 -2.68 17.75 7.62
CA ILE A 220 -3.03 16.39 7.18
C ILE A 220 -2.79 15.40 8.33
N LEU A 221 -1.64 15.49 9.01
CA LEU A 221 -1.27 14.59 10.10
C LEU A 221 -2.19 14.77 11.33
N SER A 222 -2.55 16.00 11.69
CA SER A 222 -3.55 16.25 12.75
C SER A 222 -4.96 15.80 12.34
N GLY A 223 -5.31 15.86 11.05
CA GLY A 223 -6.48 15.18 10.49
C GLY A 223 -6.41 13.65 10.58
N PHE A 224 -5.20 13.07 10.57
CA PHE A 224 -5.00 11.63 10.79
C PHE A 224 -5.21 11.23 12.24
N GLU A 225 -4.90 12.11 13.20
CA GLU A 225 -5.01 11.93 14.65
C GLU A 225 -6.44 12.04 15.19
N THR A 226 -7.31 12.80 14.52
CA THR A 226 -8.69 13.09 14.95
C THR A 226 -9.69 11.94 14.73
N GLY A 227 -9.26 10.82 14.16
CA GLY A 227 -10.10 9.68 13.80
C GLY A 227 -10.26 8.60 14.88
N GLY A 228 -10.79 8.93 16.07
CA GLY A 228 -11.58 8.08 16.99
C GLY A 228 -11.23 6.60 17.29
N ASN A 229 -10.09 6.04 16.87
CA ASN A 229 -9.81 4.61 16.91
C ASN A 229 -8.58 4.29 17.77
N THR A 230 -8.59 4.76 19.02
CA THR A 230 -7.48 4.60 19.98
C THR A 230 -7.54 3.34 20.83
N ARG A 231 -8.58 2.50 20.69
CA ARG A 231 -8.71 1.24 21.44
C ARG A 231 -9.16 0.08 20.57
N ALA A 232 -8.51 -1.07 20.76
CA ALA A 232 -8.93 -2.38 20.26
C ALA A 232 -10.30 -2.76 20.87
N THR A 233 -11.38 -2.61 20.11
CA THR A 233 -12.73 -3.08 20.47
C THR A 233 -13.10 -4.26 19.55
N ARG A 234 -14.13 -5.07 19.90
CA ARG A 234 -14.60 -6.16 19.01
C ARG A 234 -15.02 -5.68 17.61
N SER A 235 -15.39 -4.41 17.45
CA SER A 235 -15.65 -3.78 16.15
C SER A 235 -14.42 -3.68 15.25
N ASN A 236 -13.21 -3.88 15.80
CA ASN A 236 -11.93 -3.72 15.10
C ASN A 236 -11.49 -4.99 14.36
N LEU A 237 -12.25 -6.08 14.52
CA LEU A 237 -12.11 -7.34 13.79
C LEU A 237 -13.17 -7.46 12.68
N SER A 238 -13.78 -6.34 12.24
CA SER A 238 -14.76 -6.35 11.16
C SER A 238 -14.09 -6.57 9.80
N ILE A 239 -14.84 -7.18 8.86
CA ILE A 239 -14.41 -7.36 7.46
C ILE A 239 -14.09 -6.01 6.81
N SER A 240 -14.92 -5.00 7.08
CA SER A 240 -14.78 -3.68 6.48
C SER A 240 -13.45 -3.02 6.85
N ARG A 241 -13.02 -3.17 8.11
CA ARG A 241 -11.70 -2.70 8.57
C ARG A 241 -10.55 -3.58 8.09
N ALA A 242 -10.77 -4.88 7.90
CA ALA A 242 -9.78 -5.75 7.23
C ALA A 242 -9.50 -5.31 5.78
N LEU A 243 -10.45 -4.62 5.14
CA LEU A 243 -10.34 -4.09 3.78
C LEU A 243 -9.91 -2.62 3.72
N ASP A 244 -9.59 -2.00 4.86
CA ASP A 244 -9.20 -0.60 5.04
C ASP A 244 -10.31 0.40 4.60
N GLU A 245 -10.97 1.05 5.56
CA GLU A 245 -12.03 2.04 5.28
C GLU A 245 -11.47 3.45 5.01
N SER A 246 -10.24 3.70 5.47
CA SER A 246 -9.51 4.96 5.29
C SER A 246 -9.20 5.34 3.84
N SER A 247 -9.14 6.64 3.57
CA SER A 247 -8.75 7.16 2.26
C SER A 247 -7.30 6.78 1.92
N PHE A 248 -6.98 6.64 0.63
CA PHE A 248 -5.66 6.17 0.17
C PHE A 248 -4.47 6.96 0.74
N MET A 249 -4.61 8.28 0.93
CA MET A 249 -3.59 9.13 1.54
C MET A 249 -3.39 8.86 3.05
N THR A 250 -4.48 8.62 3.77
CA THR A 250 -4.42 8.35 5.22
C THR A 250 -3.96 6.91 5.50
N ARG A 251 -4.28 5.99 4.57
CA ARG A 251 -4.05 4.55 4.69
C ARG A 251 -2.57 4.19 4.77
N SER A 252 -1.73 4.75 3.90
CA SER A 252 -0.31 4.39 3.85
C SER A 252 0.42 4.79 5.12
N VAL A 253 0.21 6.02 5.59
CA VAL A 253 0.84 6.54 6.83
C VAL A 253 0.38 5.74 8.05
N ARG A 254 -0.91 5.38 8.13
CA ARG A 254 -1.44 4.52 9.20
C ARG A 254 -0.85 3.11 9.17
N LYS A 255 -0.73 2.52 7.98
CA LYS A 255 -0.10 1.20 7.81
C LYS A 255 1.37 1.22 8.20
N PHE A 256 2.10 2.28 7.83
CA PHE A 256 3.50 2.44 8.22
C PHE A 256 3.64 2.59 9.72
N THR A 257 2.79 3.39 10.36
CA THR A 257 2.76 3.56 11.82
C THR A 257 2.56 2.21 12.52
N HIS A 258 1.56 1.44 12.08
CA HIS A 258 1.34 0.11 12.62
C HIS A 258 2.50 -0.85 12.33
N ALA A 259 3.07 -0.81 11.13
CA ALA A 259 4.20 -1.65 10.77
C ALA A 259 5.40 -1.35 11.68
N TYR A 260 5.67 -0.07 11.97
CA TYR A 260 6.73 0.34 12.88
C TYR A 260 6.49 -0.19 14.29
N GLN A 261 5.28 -0.02 14.84
CA GLN A 261 4.89 -0.53 16.16
C GLN A 261 4.95 -2.06 16.27
N ALA A 262 4.58 -2.76 15.20
CA ALA A 262 4.62 -4.22 15.11
C ALA A 262 6.01 -4.79 14.82
N THR A 263 7.00 -3.93 14.52
CA THR A 263 8.38 -4.31 14.25
C THR A 263 9.23 -4.12 15.49
N SER A 264 9.96 -5.15 15.92
CA SER A 264 11.07 -5.05 16.86
C SER A 264 12.36 -5.47 16.15
N VAL A 265 13.46 -4.79 16.48
CA VAL A 265 14.78 -5.13 15.96
C VAL A 265 15.79 -5.18 17.11
N GLU A 266 16.66 -6.17 17.08
CA GLU A 266 17.85 -6.23 17.92
C GLU A 266 19.09 -6.26 17.04
N ILE A 267 20.07 -5.42 17.40
CA ILE A 267 21.35 -5.33 16.70
C ILE A 267 22.39 -5.92 17.66
N SER A 268 23.14 -6.91 17.18
CA SER A 268 24.25 -7.50 17.91
C SER A 268 25.50 -7.47 17.03
N GLU A 269 26.65 -7.26 17.66
CA GLU A 269 27.95 -7.38 17.02
C GLU A 269 28.65 -8.60 17.59
N ASP A 270 28.93 -9.58 16.72
CA ASP A 270 29.67 -10.78 17.09
C ASP A 270 30.74 -11.06 16.04
N SER A 271 31.98 -11.24 16.49
CA SER A 271 33.09 -11.74 15.67
C SER A 271 33.31 -10.96 14.36
N GLY A 272 33.17 -9.62 14.40
CA GLY A 272 33.34 -8.75 13.23
C GLY A 272 32.17 -8.80 12.23
N ARG A 273 30.99 -9.26 12.68
CA ARG A 273 29.74 -9.21 11.92
C ARG A 273 28.68 -8.43 12.68
N THR A 274 27.97 -7.57 11.96
CA THR A 274 26.78 -6.87 12.46
C THR A 274 25.57 -7.72 12.12
N LYS A 275 24.96 -8.30 13.15
CA LYS A 275 23.79 -9.18 13.09
C LYS A 275 22.55 -8.37 13.47
N VAL A 276 21.48 -8.59 12.72
CA VAL A 276 20.17 -8.00 12.95
C VAL A 276 19.14 -9.10 13.11
N ASP A 277 18.49 -9.12 14.27
CA ASP A 277 17.37 -9.99 14.60
C ASP A 277 16.09 -9.17 14.51
N LEU A 278 15.28 -9.45 13.48
CA LEU A 278 14.00 -8.80 13.19
C LEU A 278 12.85 -9.66 13.70
N THR A 279 11.93 -9.05 14.44
CA THR A 279 10.64 -9.63 14.80
C THR A 279 9.52 -8.75 14.26
N PHE A 280 8.65 -9.30 13.41
CA PHE A 280 7.45 -8.61 12.94
C PHE A 280 6.17 -9.34 13.34
N LYS A 281 5.22 -8.62 13.92
CA LYS A 281 3.93 -9.15 14.34
C LYS A 281 2.84 -8.80 13.34
N LEU A 282 2.54 -9.72 12.42
CA LEU A 282 1.50 -9.53 11.41
C LEU A 282 0.13 -9.85 11.96
N GLN A 283 -0.75 -8.85 11.97
CA GLN A 283 -2.12 -9.05 12.38
C GLN A 283 -2.92 -9.89 11.39
N GLN A 284 -3.66 -10.85 11.94
CA GLN A 284 -4.66 -11.63 11.22
C GLN A 284 -5.99 -10.88 11.23
N VAL A 285 -6.38 -10.37 10.07
CA VAL A 285 -7.56 -9.49 9.92
C VAL A 285 -8.78 -10.21 9.36
N MET A 286 -8.59 -11.33 8.64
CA MET A 286 -9.70 -12.06 8.04
C MET A 286 -10.54 -12.76 9.13
N PRO A 287 -11.87 -12.57 9.14
CA PRO A 287 -12.74 -13.24 10.10
C PRO A 287 -12.69 -14.75 9.94
N PHE A 288 -12.95 -15.47 11.03
CA PHE A 288 -12.93 -16.94 11.13
C PHE A 288 -11.55 -17.59 10.94
N ALA A 289 -10.67 -17.01 10.11
CA ALA A 289 -9.30 -17.47 9.88
C ALA A 289 -8.30 -16.94 10.93
N ASN A 290 -8.59 -15.81 11.57
CA ASN A 290 -7.67 -15.16 12.50
C ASN A 290 -7.23 -16.04 13.68
N ARG A 291 -8.13 -16.88 14.21
CA ARG A 291 -7.81 -17.84 15.31
C ARG A 291 -7.03 -19.05 14.84
N ILE A 292 -7.07 -19.36 13.54
CA ILE A 292 -6.35 -20.51 12.97
C ILE A 292 -4.88 -20.14 12.80
N PHE A 293 -4.60 -18.93 12.30
CA PHE A 293 -3.26 -18.50 11.95
C PHE A 293 -2.58 -17.60 12.99
N GLY A 294 -3.33 -17.04 13.94
CA GLY A 294 -2.83 -16.05 14.89
C GLY A 294 -2.88 -16.49 16.34
N LYS A 295 -1.93 -15.97 17.13
CA LYS A 295 -1.93 -16.04 18.59
C LYS A 295 -2.34 -14.70 19.17
N PHE A 296 -3.03 -14.72 20.31
CA PHE A 296 -3.46 -13.48 20.94
C PHE A 296 -2.26 -12.73 21.51
N GLU A 297 -2.04 -11.51 21.04
CA GLU A 297 -0.97 -10.64 21.51
C GLU A 297 -1.43 -9.19 21.57
N VAL A 298 -0.62 -8.37 22.22
CA VAL A 298 -0.82 -6.92 22.32
C VAL A 298 0.35 -6.20 21.67
N VAL A 299 0.07 -5.37 20.67
CA VAL A 299 1.07 -4.52 19.98
C VAL A 299 0.72 -3.07 20.23
N ASP A 300 1.55 -2.36 21.01
CA ASP A 300 1.32 -0.95 21.39
C ASP A 300 -0.10 -0.64 21.95
N GLY A 301 -0.64 -1.56 22.76
CA GLY A 301 -2.00 -1.46 23.31
C GLY A 301 -3.11 -1.98 22.38
N ARG A 302 -2.76 -2.51 21.21
CA ARG A 302 -3.67 -3.21 20.30
C ARG A 302 -3.73 -4.69 20.63
N GLU A 303 -4.84 -5.11 21.23
CA GLU A 303 -5.18 -6.52 21.37
C GLU A 303 -5.63 -7.09 20.01
N GLY A 304 -5.09 -8.24 19.62
CA GLY A 304 -5.41 -8.87 18.35
C GLY A 304 -4.81 -10.26 18.24
N LEU A 305 -5.08 -10.90 17.11
CA LEU A 305 -4.46 -12.18 16.75
C LEU A 305 -3.34 -11.90 15.77
N PHE A 306 -2.11 -12.30 16.11
CA PHE A 306 -0.91 -12.00 15.35
C PHE A 306 -0.17 -13.29 14.98
N SER A 307 0.43 -13.28 13.80
CA SER A 307 1.46 -14.23 13.39
C SER A 307 2.82 -13.55 13.53
N VAL A 308 3.76 -14.21 14.19
CA VAL A 308 5.09 -13.65 14.44
C VAL A 308 6.06 -14.15 13.38
N TYR A 309 6.76 -13.22 12.74
CA TYR A 309 7.88 -13.53 11.84
C TYR A 309 9.18 -13.12 12.50
N GLU A 310 10.01 -14.11 12.79
CA GLU A 310 11.37 -13.90 13.29
C GLU A 310 12.36 -14.20 12.16
N ARG A 311 13.24 -13.26 11.88
CA ARG A 311 14.25 -13.37 10.82
C ARG A 311 15.56 -12.78 11.29
N THR A 312 16.65 -13.41 10.88
CA THR A 312 18.00 -13.00 11.24
C THR A 312 18.82 -12.81 9.97
N TYR A 313 19.59 -11.73 9.92
CA TYR A 313 20.56 -11.52 8.84
C TYR A 313 21.81 -10.86 9.40
N SER A 314 22.98 -11.14 8.83
CA SER A 314 24.24 -10.52 9.25
C SER A 314 25.11 -10.10 8.06
N PHE A 315 25.75 -8.95 8.20
CA PHE A 315 26.80 -8.49 7.30
C PHE A 315 28.14 -8.49 8.03
N ARG A 316 29.24 -8.55 7.27
CA ARG A 316 30.56 -8.22 7.81
C ARG A 316 30.55 -6.75 8.23
N THR A 317 30.98 -6.47 9.46
CA THR A 317 31.01 -5.11 10.01
C THR A 317 31.93 -4.25 9.14
N GLN A 318 31.52 -2.99 8.88
CA GLN A 318 32.38 -2.07 8.17
C GLN A 318 33.61 -1.72 9.03
N PRO A 319 34.82 -1.77 8.47
CA PRO A 319 36.01 -1.34 9.19
C PRO A 319 36.15 0.18 9.27
N PHE A 320 35.48 0.92 8.39
CA PHE A 320 35.54 2.39 8.30
C PHE A 320 34.18 3.02 8.59
N LYS A 321 34.19 4.25 9.10
CA LYS A 321 32.99 5.06 9.32
C LYS A 321 32.67 5.83 8.04
N PRO A 322 31.64 5.43 7.26
CA PRO A 322 31.43 5.90 5.90
C PRO A 322 31.13 7.41 5.81
N ASN A 323 30.74 8.05 6.91
CA ASN A 323 30.48 9.49 6.96
C ASN A 323 31.21 10.19 8.13
N ALA A 324 32.43 9.78 8.46
CA ALA A 324 33.22 10.37 9.54
C ALA A 324 33.52 11.88 9.36
N GLN A 325 33.49 12.37 8.12
CA GLN A 325 33.72 13.76 7.77
C GLN A 325 32.46 14.34 7.14
N THR A 326 31.89 15.39 7.73
CA THR A 326 31.00 16.30 6.99
C THR A 326 31.78 16.84 5.80
N PRO A 327 31.20 16.87 4.57
CA PRO A 327 31.87 17.52 3.45
C PRO A 327 32.24 18.94 3.85
N ASP A 328 33.54 19.25 3.87
CA ASP A 328 34.07 20.56 4.15
C ASP A 328 33.59 21.53 3.07
N GLY A 329 32.40 22.10 3.27
CA GLY A 329 31.74 22.91 2.25
C GLY A 329 30.60 23.80 2.75
N VAL A 330 30.24 23.73 4.03
CA VAL A 330 29.35 24.70 4.67
C VAL A 330 30.03 25.26 5.91
N GLY A 331 31.08 26.06 5.69
CA GLY A 331 31.46 27.10 6.65
C GLY A 331 32.92 27.24 7.06
N ASN A 332 33.81 26.27 6.79
CA ASN A 332 35.25 26.45 7.01
C ASN A 332 36.00 25.39 6.19
N VAL A 333 36.62 25.80 5.09
CA VAL A 333 37.66 25.01 4.43
C VAL A 333 38.89 25.17 5.31
N PRO A 334 39.42 24.12 5.97
CA PRO A 334 40.78 24.19 6.49
C PRO A 334 41.68 24.39 5.28
N GLU A 335 42.44 25.47 5.27
CA GLU A 335 43.50 25.70 4.31
C GLU A 335 44.27 24.39 4.13
N GLN A 336 44.18 23.80 2.94
CA GLN A 336 44.97 22.62 2.58
C GLN A 336 46.42 22.98 2.80
N GLN A 337 46.98 22.51 3.91
CA GLN A 337 48.40 22.60 4.16
C GLN A 337 49.10 21.82 3.04
N PRO A 338 49.97 22.45 2.24
CA PRO A 338 50.60 21.81 1.11
C PRO A 338 51.80 21.00 1.59
N ASP A 339 51.57 19.92 2.34
CA ASP A 339 52.63 18.96 2.66
C ASP A 339 52.42 17.67 1.87
N GLY A 340 52.95 17.70 0.64
CA GLY A 340 53.96 16.76 0.12
C GLY A 340 53.82 15.24 0.26
N GLY A 341 52.73 14.69 0.78
CA GLY A 341 52.50 13.25 0.90
C GLY A 341 51.49 12.79 -0.15
N LYS A 342 51.94 11.97 -1.11
CA LYS A 342 51.04 11.30 -2.07
C LYS A 342 49.97 10.52 -1.29
N PRO A 343 48.68 10.64 -1.63
CA PRO A 343 47.69 9.69 -1.13
C PRO A 343 47.99 8.31 -1.73
N ASP A 344 48.27 7.34 -0.88
CA ASP A 344 48.32 5.93 -1.27
C ASP A 344 46.93 5.51 -1.72
N LEU A 345 46.73 5.53 -3.03
CA LEU A 345 45.59 4.92 -3.74
C LEU A 345 45.82 3.42 -3.97
N GLU A 346 46.60 2.75 -3.11
CA GLU A 346 46.73 1.29 -3.08
C GLU A 346 45.62 0.69 -2.20
N GLY A 347 44.41 0.79 -2.71
CA GLY A 347 43.27 -0.04 -2.35
C GLY A 347 42.54 -0.51 -3.61
N GLY A 348 43.28 -0.60 -4.72
CA GLY A 348 42.82 -1.17 -5.96
C GLY A 348 42.33 -2.58 -5.72
N VAL A 349 41.12 -2.85 -6.20
CA VAL A 349 40.66 -4.22 -6.40
C VAL A 349 41.59 -4.80 -7.45
N ASP A 350 42.46 -5.72 -7.04
CA ASP A 350 43.23 -6.57 -7.95
C ASP A 350 42.26 -7.43 -8.75
N TRP A 351 41.77 -6.87 -9.85
CA TRP A 351 41.25 -7.64 -10.96
C TRP A 351 42.46 -8.16 -11.74
N GLU A 352 43.10 -9.21 -11.23
CA GLU A 352 43.97 -10.04 -12.06
C GLU A 352 43.08 -10.70 -13.12
N GLY A 353 43.18 -10.17 -14.34
CA GLY A 353 42.70 -10.83 -15.53
C GLY A 353 43.45 -12.15 -15.71
N SER A 354 42.76 -13.27 -15.54
CA SER A 354 43.08 -14.45 -16.33
C SER A 354 42.62 -14.17 -17.75
N GLU A 355 43.54 -13.64 -18.57
CA GLU A 355 43.51 -13.88 -20.00
C GLU A 355 43.46 -15.41 -20.21
N ASP A 356 42.62 -15.86 -21.16
CA ASP A 356 42.33 -17.25 -21.52
C ASP A 356 41.25 -17.98 -20.70
N GLY A 357 39.98 -17.69 -21.03
CA GLY A 357 38.83 -18.50 -20.60
C GLY A 357 37.57 -18.13 -21.36
N GLY A 358 37.43 -18.63 -22.59
CA GLY A 358 36.23 -18.44 -23.41
C GLY A 358 34.97 -18.91 -22.68
N TYR A 359 33.96 -18.04 -22.62
CA TYR A 359 32.63 -18.35 -22.12
C TYR A 359 31.99 -19.45 -23.00
N ASP A 360 31.85 -20.67 -22.46
CA ASP A 360 31.05 -21.73 -23.08
C ASP A 360 29.59 -21.58 -22.63
N PRO A 361 28.67 -21.17 -23.52
CA PRO A 361 27.27 -20.96 -23.18
C PRO A 361 26.51 -22.25 -22.82
N ASN A 362 27.14 -23.43 -22.88
CA ASN A 362 26.46 -24.71 -22.63
C ASN A 362 26.71 -25.30 -21.23
N ASN A 363 27.43 -24.62 -20.34
CA ASN A 363 27.72 -25.16 -19.01
C ASN A 363 27.34 -24.18 -17.87
N PRO A 364 26.09 -24.19 -17.38
CA PRO A 364 25.68 -23.34 -16.26
C PRO A 364 26.32 -23.81 -14.94
N PRO A 365 26.72 -22.89 -14.06
CA PRO A 365 27.32 -23.26 -12.77
C PRO A 365 26.29 -23.98 -11.88
N SER A 366 26.71 -25.09 -11.30
CA SER A 366 25.92 -25.91 -10.37
C SER A 366 25.64 -25.16 -9.07
N SER A 367 24.38 -25.17 -8.65
CA SER A 367 23.91 -24.65 -7.35
C SER A 367 24.43 -25.50 -6.19
N GLY A 368 25.15 -24.87 -5.26
CA GLY A 368 25.44 -25.36 -3.91
C GLY A 368 24.63 -24.60 -2.87
#